data_AF-A0A2D4TFL3-F1
#
_entry.id   AF-A0A2D4TFL3-F1
#
_cell.length_a   1.000
_cell.length_b   1.000
_cell.length_c   1.000
_cell.angle_alpha   90.00
_cell.angle_beta   90.00
_cell.angle_gamma   90.00
#
_symmetry.space_group_name_H-M   'P 1'
#
loop_
_entity.id
_entity.type
_entity.pdbx_description
1 polymer ?
#
loop_
_entity_poly.entity_id
_entity_poly.type
_entity_poly.pdbx_seq_one_letter_code
_entity_poly.pdbx_strand_id
1 'polypeptide(L)'
;MNTVLTIIAILGLGALLVSVVLFTMAARRYVSDDEPEQISLVPNTGRDHQPRSRGDRRQTNAPTLFPITVNGELITRERRQIADRRQQPRQYG
;
A
#
# COMPACT_ATOMS: atom_id res chain seq x y z
N MET A 1 -49.29 -15.65 0.07
CA MET A 1 -48.66 -14.42 0.60
C MET A 1 -47.80 -14.72 1.84
N ASN A 2 -48.36 -15.36 2.87
CA ASN A 2 -47.60 -15.71 4.09
C ASN A 2 -46.37 -16.59 3.84
N THR A 3 -46.45 -17.58 2.95
CA THR A 3 -45.29 -18.46 2.64
C THR A 3 -44.09 -17.67 2.11
N VAL A 4 -44.32 -16.68 1.25
CA VAL A 4 -43.26 -15.84 0.68
C VAL A 4 -42.64 -14.98 1.78
N LEU A 5 -43.46 -14.38 2.64
CA LEU A 5 -43.01 -13.61 3.81
C LEU A 5 -42.17 -14.47 4.76
N THR A 6 -42.58 -15.71 5.02
CA THR A 6 -41.84 -16.66 5.87
C THR A 6 -40.48 -17.02 5.27
N ILE A 7 -40.41 -17.27 3.96
CA ILE A 7 -39.14 -17.57 3.27
C ILE A 7 -38.19 -16.37 3.36
N ILE A 8 -38.68 -15.15 3.09
CA ILE A 8 -37.87 -13.93 3.20
C ILE A 8 -37.39 -13.72 4.63
N ALA A 9 -38.25 -13.96 5.63
CA ALA A 9 -37.88 -13.83 7.04
C ALA A 9 -36.76 -14.80 7.44
N ILE A 10 -36.84 -16.07 7.01
CA ILE A 10 -35.82 -17.07 7.29
C ILE A 10 -34.50 -16.71 6.59
N LEU A 11 -34.55 -16.31 5.32
CA LEU A 11 -33.37 -15.90 4.56
C LEU A 11 -32.71 -14.66 5.18
N GLY A 12 -33.51 -13.67 5.58
CA GLY A 12 -33.03 -12.46 6.24
C GLY A 12 -32.39 -12.75 7.59
N LEU A 13 -33.01 -13.60 8.40
CA LEU A 13 -32.44 -14.02 9.69
C LEU A 13 -31.12 -14.79 9.48
N GLY A 14 -31.07 -15.70 8.51
CA GLY A 14 -29.86 -16.45 8.17
C GLY A 14 -28.72 -15.52 7.72
N ALA A 15 -29.01 -14.58 6.82
CA ALA A 15 -28.03 -13.60 6.36
C ALA A 15 -27.50 -12.72 7.52
N LEU A 16 -28.37 -12.32 8.44
CA LEU A 16 -28.00 -11.55 9.62
C LEU A 16 -27.05 -12.34 10.53
N LEU A 17 -27.35 -13.61 10.80
CA LEU A 17 -26.49 -14.48 11.61
C LEU A 17 -25.10 -14.64 10.98
N VAL A 18 -25.02 -14.89 9.68
CA VAL A 18 -23.75 -15.00 8.95
C VAL A 18 -22.97 -13.68 9.04
N SER A 19 -23.64 -12.53 8.86
CA SER A 19 -23.02 -11.21 8.97
C SER A 19 -22.40 -10.98 10.36
N VAL A 20 -23.12 -11.30 11.43
CA VAL A 20 -22.62 -11.17 12.80
C VAL A 20 -21.41 -12.07 13.05
N VAL A 21 -21.43 -13.32 12.57
CA VAL A 21 -20.28 -14.24 12.71
C VAL A 21 -19.06 -13.71 11.96
N LEU A 22 -19.22 -13.27 10.71
CA LEU A 22 -18.11 -12.71 9.94
C LEU A 22 -17.56 -11.43 10.56
N PHE A 23 -18.44 -10.53 11.03
CA PHE A 23 -18.06 -9.30 11.68
C PHE A 23 -17.28 -9.56 12.98
N THR A 24 -17.77 -10.47 13.82
CA THR A 24 -17.08 -10.83 15.07
C THR A 24 -15.75 -11.54 14.83
N MET A 25 -15.66 -12.40 13.81
CA MET A 25 -14.39 -13.00 13.37
C MET A 25 -13.41 -11.96 12.84
N ALA A 26 -13.87 -11.03 12.01
CA ALA A 26 -13.05 -9.95 11.47
C ALA A 26 -12.56 -9.00 12.57
N ALA A 27 -13.44 -8.62 13.51
CA ALA A 27 -13.07 -7.80 14.66
C ALA A 27 -12.07 -8.53 15.57
N ARG A 28 -12.27 -9.82 15.85
CA ARG A 28 -11.29 -10.62 16.60
C ARG A 28 -9.94 -10.66 15.90
N ARG A 29 -9.92 -10.88 14.58
CA ARG A 29 -8.69 -10.88 13.79
C ARG A 29 -8.00 -9.53 13.83
N TYR A 30 -8.74 -8.44 13.61
CA TYR A 30 -8.20 -7.08 13.68
C TYR A 30 -7.58 -6.77 15.05
N VAL A 31 -8.21 -7.20 16.14
CA VAL A 31 -7.68 -7.04 17.51
C VAL A 31 -6.54 -8.01 17.82
N SER A 32 -6.50 -9.18 17.17
CA SER A 32 -5.41 -10.15 17.36
C SER A 32 -4.20 -9.87 16.48
N ASP A 33 -4.37 -9.14 15.38
CA ASP A 33 -3.31 -8.65 14.49
C ASP A 33 -2.56 -7.44 15.12
N ASP A 34 -2.92 -7.02 16.35
CA ASP A 34 -2.11 -6.12 17.21
C ASP A 34 -0.98 -6.88 17.96
N GLU A 35 -0.86 -8.20 17.80
CA GLU A 35 0.43 -8.85 18.06
C GLU A 35 1.40 -8.30 17.01
N PRO A 36 2.50 -7.63 17.40
CA PRO A 36 3.52 -7.26 16.43
C PRO A 36 3.88 -8.57 15.74
N GLU A 37 3.75 -8.64 14.41
CA GLU A 37 4.32 -9.73 13.62
C GLU A 37 5.67 -10.02 14.26
N GLN A 38 5.79 -11.14 14.97
CA GLN A 38 7.08 -11.61 15.37
C GLN A 38 7.75 -11.82 14.04
N ILE A 39 8.56 -10.85 13.65
CA ILE A 39 9.54 -10.96 12.60
C ILE A 39 10.31 -12.18 13.04
N SER A 40 9.90 -13.34 12.55
CA SER A 40 10.69 -14.54 12.61
C SER A 40 11.89 -14.13 11.78
N LEU A 41 12.92 -13.67 12.47
CA LEU A 41 14.28 -13.61 11.97
C LEU A 41 14.67 -15.06 11.71
N VAL A 42 14.10 -15.67 10.67
CA VAL A 42 14.79 -16.68 9.91
C VAL A 42 16.07 -15.97 9.52
N PRO A 43 17.25 -16.40 10.03
CA PRO A 43 18.49 -15.81 9.59
C PRO A 43 18.58 -16.12 8.10
N ASN A 44 18.30 -15.12 7.28
CA ASN A 44 18.40 -15.21 5.83
C ASN A 44 19.90 -15.26 5.52
N THR A 45 20.50 -16.44 5.60
CA THR A 45 21.92 -16.73 5.37
C THR A 45 22.31 -16.62 3.90
N GLY A 46 21.73 -15.68 3.14
CA GLY A 46 21.97 -15.60 1.70
C GLY A 46 21.62 -14.29 1.02
N ARG A 47 21.33 -13.20 1.74
CA ARG A 47 21.26 -11.87 1.13
C ARG A 47 22.36 -11.03 1.69
N ASP A 48 23.37 -10.78 0.84
CA ASP A 48 24.43 -9.81 1.08
C ASP A 48 23.80 -8.54 1.66
N HIS A 49 24.07 -8.31 2.94
CA HIS A 49 23.59 -7.14 3.64
C HIS A 49 24.23 -5.92 2.98
N GLN A 50 23.50 -5.27 2.07
CA GLN A 50 24.02 -4.09 1.40
C GLN A 50 23.82 -2.90 2.35
N PRO A 51 24.91 -2.31 2.87
CA PRO A 51 24.80 -1.23 3.83
C PRO A 51 24.05 -0.06 3.19
N ARG A 52 23.10 0.53 3.93
CA ARG A 52 22.42 1.76 3.49
C ARG A 52 23.48 2.85 3.33
N SER A 53 23.72 3.27 2.08
CA SER A 53 24.52 4.45 1.80
C SER A 53 23.89 5.66 2.51
N ARG A 54 24.67 6.32 3.37
CA ARG A 54 24.31 7.63 3.97
C ARG A 54 24.33 8.77 2.94
N GLY A 55 24.83 8.51 1.73
CA GLY A 55 24.77 9.48 0.65
C GLY A 55 23.32 9.67 0.24
N ASP A 56 22.76 10.84 0.55
CA ASP A 56 21.52 11.26 -0.05
C ASP A 56 21.74 11.26 -1.58
N ARG A 57 21.01 10.41 -2.31
CA ARG A 57 21.05 10.37 -3.78
C ARG A 57 20.66 11.71 -4.43
N ARG A 58 20.14 12.66 -3.64
CA ARG A 58 19.85 14.04 -4.06
C ARG A 58 21.04 14.98 -3.94
N GLN A 59 22.14 14.58 -3.28
CA GLN A 59 23.39 15.36 -3.29
C GLN A 59 24.07 15.34 -4.66
N THR A 60 23.75 14.37 -5.50
CA THR A 60 24.10 14.35 -6.92
C THR A 60 23.16 15.26 -7.71
N ASN A 61 23.06 16.53 -7.28
CA ASN A 61 22.30 17.61 -7.90
C ASN A 61 22.97 18.09 -9.21
N ALA A 62 23.55 17.19 -10.00
CA ALA A 62 23.96 17.54 -11.34
C ALA A 62 22.66 17.80 -12.13
N PRO A 63 22.40 19.02 -12.62
CA PRO A 63 21.24 19.26 -13.47
C PRO A 63 21.33 18.29 -14.64
N THR A 64 20.25 17.54 -14.87
CA THR A 64 20.18 16.62 -16.01
C THR A 64 20.17 17.47 -17.28
N LEU A 65 21.32 17.52 -17.96
CA LEU A 65 21.47 18.23 -19.23
C LEU A 65 21.03 17.31 -20.36
N PHE A 66 20.23 17.86 -21.27
CA PHE A 66 19.81 17.18 -22.49
C PHE A 66 20.69 17.64 -23.67
N PRO A 67 20.97 16.77 -24.65
CA PRO A 67 20.46 15.41 -24.80
C PRO A 67 21.19 14.39 -23.89
N ILE A 68 20.47 13.37 -23.42
CA ILE A 68 21.02 12.27 -22.61
C ILE A 68 20.58 10.92 -23.18
N THR A 69 21.47 9.93 -23.15
CA THR A 69 21.15 8.56 -23.53
C THR A 69 20.86 7.74 -22.27
N VAL A 70 19.66 7.17 -22.18
CA VAL A 70 19.24 6.32 -21.06
C VAL A 70 18.78 4.99 -21.66
N ASN A 71 19.38 3.88 -21.23
CA ASN A 71 19.05 2.53 -21.74
C ASN A 71 19.08 2.40 -23.28
N GLY A 72 19.96 3.16 -23.96
CA GLY A 72 20.06 3.17 -25.42
C GLY A 72 19.04 4.05 -26.14
N GLU A 73 18.11 4.68 -25.43
CA GLU A 73 17.16 5.64 -25.99
C GLU A 73 17.72 7.07 -25.87
N LEU A 74 17.68 7.84 -26.97
CA LEU A 74 18.11 9.24 -27.00
C LEU A 74 16.97 10.13 -26.51
N ILE A 75 17.15 10.71 -25.33
CA ILE A 75 16.23 11.70 -24.78
C ILE A 75 16.79 13.09 -25.11
N THR A 76 16.13 13.81 -26.00
CA THR A 76 16.60 15.10 -26.51
C THR A 76 16.11 16.32 -25.71
N ARG A 77 15.11 16.14 -24.85
CA ARG A 77 14.51 17.20 -24.03
C ARG A 77 13.87 16.64 -22.76
N GLU A 78 13.76 17.49 -21.74
CA GLU A 78 13.05 17.17 -20.50
C GLU A 78 11.57 16.87 -20.79
N ARG A 79 11.10 15.71 -20.32
CA ARG A 79 9.70 15.27 -20.49
C ARG A 79 8.93 15.30 -19.17
N ARG A 80 9.61 15.44 -18.03
CA ARG A 80 8.97 15.52 -16.71
C ARG A 80 8.35 16.91 -16.54
N GLN A 81 7.07 17.04 -16.86
CA GLN A 81 6.24 18.18 -16.45
C GLN A 81 5.74 18.05 -15.00
N ILE A 82 6.51 17.42 -14.11
CA ILE A 82 6.08 17.28 -12.72
C ILE A 82 6.60 18.51 -11.98
N ALA A 83 5.70 19.47 -11.76
CA ALA A 83 5.91 20.53 -10.78
C ALA A 83 6.35 19.88 -9.47
N ASP A 84 7.37 20.45 -8.82
CA ASP A 84 7.89 19.94 -7.56
C ASP A 84 6.72 19.81 -6.57
N ARG A 85 6.38 18.58 -6.16
CA ARG A 85 5.26 18.32 -5.22
C ARG A 85 5.47 19.03 -3.88
N ARG A 86 6.69 19.49 -3.59
CA ARG A 86 7.01 20.27 -2.39
C ARG A 86 6.58 21.73 -2.48
N GLN A 87 6.26 22.22 -3.67
CA GLN A 87 5.70 23.57 -3.87
C GLN A 87 4.18 23.61 -3.71
N GLN A 88 3.51 22.46 -3.55
CA GLN A 88 2.09 22.45 -3.21
C GLN A 88 1.95 22.67 -1.70
N PRO A 89 1.45 23.84 -1.24
CA PRO A 89 1.15 24.03 0.16
C PRO A 89 0.13 22.99 0.60
N ARG A 90 0.37 22.34 1.74
CA ARG A 90 -0.61 21.45 2.36
C ARG A 90 -1.83 22.28 2.74
N GLN A 91 -2.92 22.11 2.01
CA GLN A 91 -4.23 22.58 2.44
C GLN A 91 -4.70 21.65 3.55
N TYR A 92 -4.58 22.09 4.81
CA TYR A 92 -5.33 21.49 5.90
C TYR A 92 -6.72 22.15 5.91
N GLY A 93 -7.77 21.33 5.80
CA GLY A 93 -9.17 21.72 6.00
C GLY A 93 -9.67 21.22 7.35
#